data_AF-A0A0G0G192-F1
#
_entry.id   AF-A0A0G0G192-F1
#
_cell.length_a   1.000
_cell.length_b   1.000
_cell.length_c   1.000
_cell.angle_alpha   90.00
_cell.angle_beta   90.00
_cell.angle_gamma   90.00
#
_symmetry.space_group_name_H-M   'P 1'
#
loop_
_entity.id
_entity.type
_entity.pdbx_description
1 polymer ?
#
loop_
_entity_poly.entity_id
_entity_poly.type
_entity_poly.pdbx_seq_one_letter_code
_entity_poly.pdbx_strand_id
1 'polypeptide(L)'
;MRSPKRSENGVAEGTIAVMQPAGSKTRPSEVWVMYQAPSKRGMGRKIVITAWRYPGISPVRDEIPIPIDILEELKRENLIQFK
;
A
#
# COMPACT_ATOMS: atom_id res chain seq x y z
N MET A 1 4.25 15.84 12.17
CA MET A 1 3.73 14.45 12.06
C MET A 1 4.81 13.57 11.43
N ARG A 2 5.44 12.66 12.19
CA ARG A 2 6.50 11.73 11.70
C ARG A 2 6.16 10.25 11.88
N SER A 3 4.98 9.96 12.45
CA SER A 3 4.52 8.62 12.84
C SER A 3 3.13 8.37 12.21
N PRO A 4 3.05 7.64 11.07
CA PRO A 4 1.78 7.23 10.49
C PRO A 4 0.97 6.38 11.47
N LYS A 5 -0.37 6.42 11.39
CA LYS A 5 -1.24 5.63 12.27
C LYS A 5 -1.26 4.17 11.86
N ARG A 6 -1.17 3.90 10.56
CA ARG A 6 -1.08 2.55 9.98
C ARG A 6 0.00 2.54 8.89
N SER A 7 0.71 1.42 8.79
CA SER A 7 1.74 1.17 7.78
C SER A 7 1.55 -0.24 7.26
N GLU A 8 1.57 -0.40 5.95
CA GLU A 8 1.36 -1.66 5.22
C GLU A 8 2.40 -1.78 4.09
N ASN A 9 2.60 -3.00 3.59
CA ASN A 9 3.34 -3.20 2.34
C ASN A 9 2.57 -2.50 1.21
N GLY A 10 3.29 -1.72 0.39
CA GLY A 10 2.68 -1.13 -0.79
C GLY A 10 2.38 -2.18 -1.85
N VAL A 11 1.52 -1.83 -2.80
CA VAL A 11 1.14 -2.73 -3.90
C VAL A 11 2.33 -3.02 -4.83
N ALA A 12 3.22 -2.03 -4.99
CA ALA A 12 4.47 -2.20 -5.73
C ALA A 12 5.58 -2.73 -4.81
N GLU A 13 6.43 -3.61 -5.35
CA GLU A 13 7.56 -4.19 -4.61
C GLU A 13 8.49 -3.11 -4.04
N GLY A 14 8.93 -3.29 -2.79
CA GLY A 14 9.87 -2.37 -2.13
C GLY A 14 9.26 -1.02 -1.74
N THR A 15 7.93 -0.89 -1.78
CA THR A 15 7.21 0.33 -1.38
C THR A 15 6.44 0.12 -0.08
N ILE A 16 6.17 1.22 0.63
CA ILE A 16 5.43 1.23 1.89
C ILE A 16 4.22 2.13 1.70
N ALA A 17 3.03 1.61 2.03
CA ALA A 17 1.81 2.39 2.10
C ALA A 17 1.55 2.81 3.55
N VAL A 18 1.33 4.10 3.79
CA VAL A 18 1.05 4.65 5.11
C VAL A 18 -0.25 5.42 5.13
N MET A 19 -0.95 5.38 6.26
CA MET A 19 -2.25 6.00 6.45
C MET A 19 -2.32 6.88 7.69
N GLN A 20 -3.09 7.95 7.56
CA GLN A 20 -3.51 8.81 8.67
C GLN A 20 -5.01 9.10 8.62
N PRO A 21 -5.73 9.04 9.77
CA PRO A 21 -7.09 9.52 9.87
C PRO A 21 -7.18 11.01 9.53
N ALA A 22 -8.25 11.38 8.84
CA ALA A 22 -8.58 12.73 8.46
C ALA A 22 -10.10 12.95 8.54
N GLY A 23 -10.53 14.21 8.46
CA GLY A 23 -11.95 14.56 8.55
C GLY A 23 -12.47 14.58 9.99
N SER A 24 -13.78 14.51 10.15
CA SER A 24 -14.46 14.63 11.46
C SER A 24 -15.01 13.29 11.92
N LYS A 25 -15.43 13.22 13.19
CA LYS A 25 -16.10 12.03 13.76
C LYS A 25 -17.35 11.62 12.97
N THR A 26 -18.08 12.59 12.42
CA THR A 26 -19.31 12.35 11.65
C THR A 26 -19.06 12.07 10.17
N ARG A 27 -17.90 12.48 9.65
CA ARG A 27 -17.48 12.27 8.24
C ARG A 27 -16.01 11.83 8.23
N PRO A 28 -15.72 10.60 8.70
CA PRO A 28 -14.36 10.11 8.75
C PRO A 28 -13.81 9.88 7.35
N SER A 29 -12.49 9.97 7.24
CA SER A 29 -11.75 9.70 6.02
C SER A 29 -10.31 9.36 6.36
N GLU A 30 -9.58 8.85 5.38
CA GLU A 30 -8.17 8.55 5.56
C GLU A 30 -7.37 9.15 4.40
N VAL A 31 -6.19 9.67 4.72
CA VAL A 31 -5.20 10.07 3.73
C VAL A 31 -4.13 8.98 3.68
N TRP A 32 -3.91 8.47 2.48
CA TRP A 32 -2.98 7.41 2.19
C TRP A 32 -1.85 7.91 1.31
N VAL A 33 -0.64 7.42 1.57
CA VAL A 33 0.54 7.72 0.77
C VAL A 33 1.35 6.44 0.59
N MET A 34 1.68 6.11 -0.65
CA MET A 34 2.64 5.08 -0.97
C MET A 34 3.97 5.73 -1.35
N TYR A 35 5.05 5.31 -0.71
CA TYR A 35 6.38 5.83 -0.99
C TYR A 35 7.42 4.71 -0.99
N GLN A 36 8.52 4.94 -1.71
CA GLN A 36 9.70 4.11 -1.60
C GLN A 36 10.56 4.61 -0.43
N ALA A 37 10.92 3.71 0.48
CA ALA A 37 11.83 4.02 1.57
C ALA A 37 13.19 4.49 0.99
N PRO A 38 13.88 5.41 1.66
CA PRO A 38 15.15 5.91 1.15
C PRO A 38 16.13 4.75 0.96
N SER A 39 16.64 4.59 -0.26
CA SER A 39 17.77 3.71 -0.51
C SER A 39 19.02 4.28 0.18
N LYS A 40 20.03 3.44 0.43
CA LYS A 40 21.33 3.89 0.96
C LYS A 40 21.98 5.01 0.12
N ARG A 41 21.57 5.16 -1.16
CA ARG A 41 22.04 6.21 -2.08
C ARG A 41 21.25 7.52 -1.99
N GLY A 42 20.05 7.50 -1.40
CA GLY A 42 19.10 8.59 -1.43
C GLY A 42 18.99 9.37 -0.12
N MET A 43 20.08 9.73 0.57
CA MET A 43 20.15 10.72 1.68
C MET A 43 18.96 10.80 2.67
N GLY A 44 18.25 9.69 2.94
CA GLY A 44 17.05 9.70 3.80
C GLY A 44 15.78 10.31 3.18
N ARG A 45 15.75 10.66 1.89
CA ARG A 45 14.58 11.24 1.21
C ARG A 45 13.61 10.16 0.75
N LYS A 46 12.33 10.29 1.13
CA LYS A 46 11.23 9.41 0.68
C LYS A 46 10.72 9.88 -0.67
N ILE A 47 10.59 8.96 -1.63
CA ILE A 47 9.99 9.24 -2.94
C ILE A 47 8.53 8.80 -2.88
N VAL A 48 7.62 9.77 -2.89
CA VAL A 48 6.17 9.49 -2.96
C VAL A 48 5.83 9.05 -4.37
N ILE A 49 5.13 7.92 -4.48
CA ILE A 49 4.69 7.33 -5.74
C ILE A 49 3.25 7.73 -6.02
N THR A 50 2.37 7.53 -5.04
CA THR A 50 0.94 7.88 -5.14
C THR A 50 0.41 8.33 -3.78
N ALA A 51 -0.64 9.15 -3.82
CA ALA A 51 -1.42 9.54 -2.65
C ALA A 51 -2.92 9.50 -3.00
N TRP A 52 -3.73 9.03 -2.08
CA TRP A 52 -5.18 8.90 -2.28
C TRP A 52 -5.93 9.15 -0.98
N ARG A 53 -7.24 9.41 -1.10
CA ARG A 53 -8.13 9.66 0.03
C ARG A 53 -9.22 8.61 0.05
N TYR A 54 -9.36 7.90 1.15
CA TYR A 54 -10.43 6.92 1.34
C TYR A 54 -11.61 7.57 2.08
N PRO A 55 -12.85 7.48 1.56
CA PRO A 55 -14.04 7.97 2.26
C PRO A 55 -14.44 6.96 3.35
N GLY A 56 -14.21 7.31 4.62
CA GLY A 56 -14.44 6.42 5.76
C GLY A 56 -13.15 5.82 6.34
N ILE A 57 -13.30 4.65 6.97
CA ILE A 57 -12.20 3.86 7.56
C ILE A 57 -11.96 2.68 6.63
N SER A 58 -10.74 2.53 6.13
CA SER A 58 -10.43 1.41 5.22
C SER A 58 -10.41 0.08 5.98
N PRO A 59 -10.85 -1.02 5.35
CA PRO A 59 -10.75 -2.35 5.93
C PRO A 59 -9.27 -2.68 6.19
N VAL A 60 -9.02 -3.43 7.27
CA VAL A 60 -7.72 -4.06 7.49
C VAL A 60 -7.60 -5.15 6.43
N ARG A 61 -6.58 -5.05 5.58
CA ARG A 61 -6.37 -6.03 4.51
C ARG A 61 -5.84 -7.32 5.12
N ASP A 62 -6.60 -8.40 4.94
CA ASP A 62 -6.00 -9.72 4.71
C ASP A 62 -5.57 -9.80 3.23
N GLU A 63 -4.70 -10.75 2.87
CA GLU A 63 -4.29 -10.94 1.48
C GLU A 63 -5.52 -11.06 0.58
N ILE A 64 -5.63 -10.19 -0.44
CA ILE A 64 -6.75 -10.26 -1.38
C ILE A 64 -6.65 -11.61 -2.10
N PRO A 65 -7.64 -12.52 -1.95
CA PRO A 65 -7.57 -13.80 -2.59
C PRO A 65 -7.61 -13.57 -4.11
N ILE A 66 -6.53 -13.95 -4.78
CA ILE A 66 -6.47 -13.92 -6.25
C ILE A 66 -7.32 -15.09 -6.76
N PRO A 67 -8.29 -14.84 -7.66
CA PRO A 67 -9.05 -15.91 -8.29
C PRO A 67 -8.15 -16.99 -8.92
N ILE A 68 -8.59 -18.25 -8.88
CA ILE A 68 -7.76 -19.41 -9.26
C ILE A 68 -7.36 -19.38 -10.73
N ASP A 69 -8.26 -18.95 -11.60
CA ASP A 69 -8.07 -18.79 -13.04
C ASP A 69 -6.95 -17.78 -13.35
N ILE A 70 -6.92 -16.65 -12.63
CA ILE A 70 -5.87 -15.65 -12.75
C ILE A 70 -4.53 -16.22 -12.28
N LEU A 71 -4.52 -16.98 -11.18
CA LEU A 71 -3.30 -17.63 -10.70
C LEU A 71 -2.76 -18.64 -11.71
N GLU A 72 -3.63 -19.40 -12.37
CA GLU A 72 -3.27 -20.35 -13.43
C GLU A 72 -2.73 -19.64 -14.67
N GLU A 73 -3.35 -18.54 -15.08
CA GLU A 73 -2.87 -17.70 -16.18
C GLU A 73 -1.47 -17.13 -15.89
N LEU A 74 -1.28 -16.53 -14.72
CA LEU A 74 0.03 -15.97 -14.32
C LEU A 74 1.12 -17.05 -14.22
N LYS A 75 0.77 -18.28 -13.81
CA LYS A 75 1.68 -19.44 -13.83
C LYS A 75 2.01 -19.86 -15.26
N ARG A 76 1.02 -19.95 -16.15
CA ARG A 76 1.20 -20.31 -17.56
C ARG A 76 2.08 -19.31 -18.29
N GLU A 77 1.95 -18.03 -17.98
CA GLU A 77 2.79 -16.95 -18.53
C GLU A 77 4.14 -16.80 -17.82
N ASN A 78 4.43 -17.64 -16.82
CA ASN A 78 5.68 -17.67 -16.07
C ASN A 78 6.00 -16.33 -15.35
N LEU A 79 4.96 -15.55 -15.03
CA LEU A 79 5.05 -14.24 -14.38
C LEU A 79 5.18 -14.33 -12.85
N ILE A 80 4.78 -15.47 -12.26
CA ILE A 80 4.90 -15.73 -10.82
C ILE A 80 5.46 -17.14 -10.57
N GLN A 81 6.28 -17.28 -9.53
CA GLN A 81 6.80 -18.57 -9.03
C GLN A 81 6.60 -18.58 -7.52
N PHE A 82 5.79 -19.52 -7.02
CA PHE A 82 5.66 -19.73 -5.58
C PHE A 82 6.83 -20.60 -5.11
N LYS A 83 7.47 -20.17 -4.03
CA LYS A 83 8.62 -20.86 -3.43
C LYS A 83 8.16 -21.96 -2.47
#